data_AF-A0A965HSG5-F1
#
_entry.id   AF-A0A965HSG5-F1
#
_cell.length_a   1.000
_cell.length_b   1.000
_cell.length_c   1.000
_cell.angle_alpha   90.00
_cell.angle_beta   90.00
_cell.angle_gamma   90.00
#
_symmetry.space_group_name_H-M   'P 1'
#
loop_
_entity.id
_entity.type
_entity.pdbx_description
1 polymer ?
#
loop_
_entity_poly.entity_id
_entity_poly.type
_entity_poly.pdbx_seq_one_letter_code
_entity_poly.pdbx_strand_id
1 'polypeptide(L)'
;MTTVRYPPLQMKKLLPIVLLCLATSWLHAADPWARAMKPWSWSFPRDHGSHPEFKTEWWYLTGNLDDENGNPYGYELTFFRHGLQPVATQPDSAWSVRDISFAHLAVTDIRSRRFLFSEKLSRGALGEVEISQKDMQVRIADWTLQRKADSTLTMSASDPTSGIGIDLSATPLKPLTLQGEKGLSRKSATPGNASHYYSFTRLQTTGQLELNGKKIPVQGLSWFDHEFSTS
;
A
#
# COMPACT_ATOMS: atom_id res chain seq x y z
N MET A 1 -25.38 -59.50 -79.47
CA MET A 1 -26.10 -58.39 -78.80
C MET A 1 -25.18 -57.81 -77.73
N THR A 2 -24.63 -56.64 -78.04
CA THR A 2 -24.25 -55.53 -77.14
C THR A 2 -23.56 -55.83 -75.80
N THR A 3 -22.22 -55.73 -75.84
CA THR A 3 -21.27 -55.11 -74.87
C THR A 3 -21.81 -54.54 -73.55
N VAL A 4 -21.08 -54.78 -72.45
CA VAL A 4 -20.44 -53.69 -71.65
C VAL A 4 -19.16 -54.24 -70.98
N ARG A 5 -18.01 -53.62 -71.28
CA ARG A 5 -16.77 -53.73 -70.48
C ARG A 5 -16.74 -52.59 -69.46
N TYR A 6 -16.45 -52.89 -68.19
CA TYR A 6 -16.16 -51.88 -67.17
C TYR A 6 -14.65 -51.78 -66.94
N PRO A 7 -14.08 -50.57 -66.88
CA PRO A 7 -12.66 -50.35 -66.55
C PRO A 7 -12.39 -50.49 -65.04
N PRO A 8 -11.15 -50.84 -64.63
CA PRO A 8 -10.80 -50.95 -63.21
C PRO A 8 -10.76 -49.56 -62.54
N LEU A 9 -11.40 -49.45 -61.36
CA LEU A 9 -11.38 -48.24 -60.54
C LEU A 9 -9.99 -47.98 -59.95
N GLN A 10 -9.49 -46.77 -60.15
CA GLN A 10 -8.25 -46.26 -59.57
C GLN A 10 -8.36 -46.08 -58.04
N MET A 11 -7.38 -46.59 -57.31
CA MET A 11 -7.10 -46.23 -55.92
C MET A 11 -6.76 -44.73 -55.83
N LYS A 12 -7.68 -43.93 -55.31
CA LYS A 12 -7.36 -42.58 -54.81
C LYS A 12 -7.00 -42.68 -53.32
N LYS A 13 -5.72 -42.46 -53.02
CA LYS A 13 -5.26 -42.12 -51.67
C LYS A 13 -5.89 -40.79 -51.28
N LEU A 14 -6.69 -40.76 -50.22
CA LEU A 14 -7.10 -39.52 -49.55
C LEU A 14 -6.70 -39.60 -48.08
N LEU A 15 -5.97 -38.55 -47.70
CA LEU A 15 -5.28 -38.24 -46.45
C LEU A 15 -6.14 -38.43 -45.18
N PRO A 16 -5.51 -38.69 -44.02
CA PRO A 16 -6.20 -38.69 -42.73
C PRO A 16 -6.67 -37.27 -42.39
N ILE A 17 -7.89 -37.18 -41.89
CA ILE A 17 -8.46 -35.98 -41.28
C ILE A 17 -7.56 -35.60 -40.10
N VAL A 18 -6.88 -34.47 -40.23
CA VAL A 18 -6.10 -33.84 -39.15
C VAL A 18 -7.09 -33.45 -38.05
N LEU A 19 -6.97 -34.10 -36.90
CA LEU A 19 -7.63 -33.71 -35.66
C LEU A 19 -7.03 -32.37 -35.24
N LEU A 20 -7.72 -31.27 -35.52
CA LEU A 20 -7.34 -29.93 -35.08
C LEU A 20 -7.57 -29.86 -33.57
N CYS A 21 -6.54 -30.17 -32.77
CA CYS A 21 -6.52 -29.84 -31.36
C CYS A 21 -6.63 -28.31 -31.22
N LEU A 22 -7.82 -27.81 -30.92
CA LEU A 22 -8.03 -26.48 -30.36
C LEU A 22 -7.37 -26.45 -28.99
N ALA A 23 -6.07 -26.18 -28.97
CA ALA A 23 -5.40 -25.70 -27.78
C ALA A 23 -5.95 -24.30 -27.50
N THR A 24 -7.01 -24.22 -26.71
CA THR A 24 -7.42 -22.98 -26.06
C THR A 24 -6.31 -22.60 -25.08
N SER A 25 -5.30 -21.89 -25.59
CA SER A 25 -4.34 -21.19 -24.76
C SER A 25 -5.11 -20.19 -23.92
N TRP A 26 -5.31 -20.50 -22.64
CA TRP A 26 -5.69 -19.54 -21.63
C TRP A 26 -4.55 -18.52 -21.56
N LEU A 27 -4.64 -17.44 -22.34
CA LEU A 27 -3.86 -16.24 -22.04
C LEU A 27 -4.33 -15.79 -20.66
N HIS A 28 -3.56 -16.15 -19.63
CA HIS A 28 -3.62 -15.41 -18.38
C HIS A 28 -3.19 -13.99 -18.75
N ALA A 29 -4.16 -13.07 -18.84
CA ALA A 29 -3.85 -11.66 -18.92
C ALA A 29 -2.92 -11.36 -17.74
N ALA A 30 -1.72 -10.86 -18.03
CA ALA A 30 -0.80 -10.44 -16.99
C ALA A 30 -1.51 -9.45 -16.07
N ASP A 31 -1.27 -9.55 -14.76
CA ASP A 31 -1.81 -8.59 -13.80
C ASP A 31 -1.43 -7.18 -14.28
N PRO A 32 -2.42 -6.31 -14.55
CA PRO A 32 -2.14 -4.97 -15.08
C PRO A 32 -1.39 -4.05 -14.10
N TRP A 33 -1.25 -4.44 -12.82
CA TRP A 33 -0.42 -3.72 -11.86
C TRP A 33 1.08 -4.04 -12.02
N ALA A 34 1.93 -3.06 -11.76
CA ALA A 34 3.38 -3.25 -11.73
C ALA A 34 3.80 -4.20 -10.61
N ARG A 35 4.84 -5.00 -10.84
CA ARG A 35 5.43 -5.92 -9.84
C ARG A 35 6.87 -5.54 -9.52
N ALA A 36 7.29 -5.76 -8.28
CA ALA A 36 8.64 -5.46 -7.82
C ALA A 36 9.63 -6.56 -8.29
N MET A 37 10.08 -6.45 -9.54
CA MET A 37 10.94 -7.47 -10.17
C MET A 37 12.44 -7.19 -10.00
N LYS A 38 12.82 -5.93 -9.79
CA LYS A 38 14.21 -5.45 -9.70
C LYS A 38 14.26 -4.23 -8.77
N PRO A 39 15.43 -3.80 -8.28
CA PRO A 39 15.53 -2.56 -7.49
C PRO A 39 14.86 -1.36 -8.16
N TRP A 40 14.21 -0.52 -7.33
CA TRP A 40 13.54 0.70 -7.77
C TRP A 40 14.55 1.84 -7.96
N SER A 41 14.32 2.68 -8.98
CA SER A 41 15.13 3.88 -9.21
C SER A 41 14.63 5.02 -8.33
N TRP A 42 15.05 5.02 -7.06
CA TRP A 42 14.56 5.96 -6.06
C TRP A 42 14.83 7.44 -6.42
N SER A 43 13.81 8.28 -6.27
CA SER A 43 13.83 9.73 -6.49
C SER A 43 13.05 10.44 -5.39
N PHE A 44 13.76 11.07 -4.45
CA PHE A 44 13.16 11.84 -3.36
C PHE A 44 13.10 13.34 -3.73
N PRO A 45 11.99 14.04 -3.46
CA PRO A 45 10.89 13.64 -2.58
C PRO A 45 9.73 12.86 -3.24
N ARG A 46 9.75 12.63 -4.56
CA ARG A 46 8.65 11.96 -5.27
C ARG A 46 8.25 10.64 -4.61
N ASP A 47 9.23 9.79 -4.30
CA ASP A 47 9.00 8.45 -3.72
C ASP A 47 8.64 8.48 -2.22
N HIS A 48 8.43 9.66 -1.65
CA HIS A 48 7.67 9.79 -0.41
C HIS A 48 6.15 9.80 -0.63
N GLY A 49 5.71 10.18 -1.83
CA GLY A 49 4.31 10.12 -2.25
C GLY A 49 3.91 8.74 -2.78
N SER A 50 2.70 8.66 -3.32
CA SER A 50 2.08 7.41 -3.79
C SER A 50 2.62 6.89 -5.12
N HIS A 51 2.53 5.57 -5.26
CA HIS A 51 2.94 4.77 -6.40
C HIS A 51 1.70 4.04 -6.97
N PRO A 52 0.80 4.76 -7.66
CA PRO A 52 -0.47 4.21 -8.13
C PRO A 52 -0.32 3.04 -9.09
N GLU A 53 0.85 2.84 -9.70
CA GLU A 53 1.16 1.70 -10.56
C GLU A 53 1.20 0.35 -9.80
N PHE A 54 1.30 0.37 -8.46
CA PHE A 54 1.27 -0.84 -7.63
C PHE A 54 -0.10 -1.04 -6.97
N LYS A 55 -0.45 -2.30 -6.72
CA LYS A 55 -1.75 -2.66 -6.13
C LYS A 55 -1.85 -2.32 -4.65
N THR A 56 -0.76 -2.43 -3.90
CA THR A 56 -0.75 -2.20 -2.45
C THR A 56 0.31 -1.19 -2.08
N GLU A 57 0.01 -0.36 -1.08
CA GLU A 57 0.92 0.67 -0.59
C GLU A 57 0.57 1.06 0.84
N TRP A 58 1.58 1.28 1.69
CA TRP A 58 1.38 1.72 3.06
C TRP A 58 2.39 2.74 3.56
N TRP A 59 1.90 3.59 4.47
CA TRP A 59 2.64 4.51 5.30
C TRP A 59 2.40 4.11 6.75
N TYR A 60 3.42 3.60 7.42
CA TYR A 60 3.28 2.98 8.73
C TYR A 60 4.22 3.60 9.75
N LEU A 61 3.65 4.18 10.81
CA LEU A 61 4.40 4.68 11.95
C LEU A 61 4.16 3.82 13.17
N THR A 62 5.23 3.56 13.90
CA THR A 62 5.20 3.03 15.26
C THR A 62 6.09 3.88 16.14
N GLY A 63 5.74 4.04 17.42
CA GLY A 63 6.62 4.76 18.33
C GLY A 63 6.40 4.43 19.79
N ASN A 64 7.45 4.68 20.55
CA ASN A 64 7.46 4.61 22.01
C ASN A 64 7.69 6.01 22.53
N LEU A 65 6.77 6.45 23.39
CA LEU A 65 6.69 7.80 23.90
C LEU A 65 6.59 7.77 25.42
N ASP A 66 7.11 8.80 26.07
CA ASP A 66 6.97 9.03 27.50
C ASP A 66 6.37 10.42 27.72
N ASP A 67 5.52 10.54 28.74
CA ASP A 67 5.12 11.87 29.22
C ASP A 67 6.18 12.48 30.16
N GLU A 68 5.92 13.71 30.59
CA GLU A 68 6.77 14.47 31.51
C GLU A 68 6.99 13.80 32.88
N ASN A 69 6.14 12.84 33.27
CA ASN A 69 6.30 12.04 34.50
C ASN A 69 6.99 10.69 34.24
N GLY A 70 7.41 10.42 32.99
CA GLY A 70 8.01 9.15 32.59
C GLY A 70 7.00 8.00 32.48
N ASN A 71 5.70 8.27 32.30
CA ASN A 71 4.75 7.21 32.00
C ASN A 71 4.91 6.78 30.53
N PRO A 72 5.08 5.49 30.23
CA PRO A 72 5.32 5.03 28.87
C PRO A 72 4.04 4.74 28.10
N TYR A 73 4.05 5.10 26.82
CA TYR A 73 2.99 4.89 25.84
C TYR A 73 3.57 4.28 24.55
N GLY A 74 2.79 3.41 23.92
CA GLY A 74 3.02 2.98 22.54
C GLY A 74 1.98 3.60 21.62
N TYR A 75 2.34 3.90 20.38
CA TYR A 75 1.36 4.21 19.35
C TYR A 75 1.72 3.57 18.01
N GLU A 76 0.69 3.38 17.20
CA GLU A 76 0.84 3.11 15.78
C GLU A 76 -0.15 3.97 14.99
N LEU A 77 0.29 4.46 13.82
CA LEU A 77 -0.58 5.12 12.84
C LEU A 77 -0.24 4.55 11.47
N THR A 78 -1.22 3.91 10.85
CA THR A 78 -1.08 3.28 9.54
C THR A 78 -2.05 3.90 8.55
N PHE A 79 -1.58 4.19 7.33
CA PHE A 79 -2.42 4.42 6.16
C PHE A 79 -2.11 3.35 5.12
N PHE A 80 -3.15 2.74 4.54
CA PHE A 80 -3.03 1.71 3.52
C PHE A 80 -3.88 2.07 2.30
N ARG A 81 -3.35 1.87 1.11
CA ARG A 81 -4.09 1.94 -0.16
C ARG A 81 -4.10 0.55 -0.80
N HIS A 82 -5.29 0.13 -1.23
CA HIS A 82 -5.49 -1.07 -2.03
C HIS A 82 -6.17 -0.74 -3.35
N GLY A 83 -5.51 -1.05 -4.47
CA GLY A 83 -6.08 -0.94 -5.80
C GLY A 83 -7.06 -2.08 -6.09
N LEU A 84 -8.31 -1.74 -6.41
CA LEU A 84 -9.31 -2.69 -6.91
C LEU A 84 -9.15 -2.92 -8.43
N GLN A 85 -8.83 -1.84 -9.15
CA GLN A 85 -8.66 -1.85 -10.59
C GLN A 85 -7.61 -0.80 -11.01
N PRO A 86 -6.80 -1.05 -12.06
CA PRO A 86 -5.72 -0.14 -12.49
C PRO A 86 -6.21 1.25 -12.88
N VAL A 87 -7.41 1.31 -13.45
CA VAL A 87 -8.05 2.52 -13.94
C VAL A 87 -9.49 2.52 -13.44
N ALA A 88 -9.98 3.68 -12.98
CA ALA A 88 -11.38 3.84 -12.62
C ALA A 88 -12.28 3.56 -13.83
N THR A 89 -13.37 2.82 -13.62
CA THR A 89 -14.37 2.53 -14.66
C THR A 89 -15.07 3.78 -15.20
N GLN A 90 -15.21 4.81 -14.37
CA GLN A 90 -15.78 6.11 -14.75
C GLN A 90 -14.93 7.21 -14.12
N PRO A 91 -13.80 7.60 -14.75
CA PRO A 91 -12.83 8.54 -14.17
C PRO A 91 -13.43 9.89 -13.77
N ASP A 92 -14.47 10.34 -14.47
CA ASP A 92 -15.14 11.62 -14.20
C ASP A 92 -16.20 11.54 -13.09
N SER A 93 -16.51 10.33 -12.59
CA SER A 93 -17.49 10.13 -11.53
C SER A 93 -16.81 10.09 -10.17
N ALA A 94 -17.22 10.99 -9.27
CA ALA A 94 -16.79 11.00 -7.87
C ALA A 94 -17.14 9.71 -7.11
N TRP A 95 -17.99 8.86 -7.68
CA TRP A 95 -18.41 7.58 -7.09
C TRP A 95 -17.70 6.37 -7.67
N SER A 96 -16.89 6.55 -8.72
CA SER A 96 -16.08 5.47 -9.28
C SER A 96 -14.95 5.12 -8.31
N VAL A 97 -14.77 3.83 -8.05
CA VAL A 97 -13.78 3.36 -7.08
C VAL A 97 -12.61 2.73 -7.86
N ARG A 98 -11.44 3.34 -7.75
CA ARG A 98 -10.18 2.74 -8.21
C ARG A 98 -9.49 2.01 -7.06
N ASP A 99 -9.37 2.69 -5.93
CA ASP A 99 -8.72 2.20 -4.72
C ASP A 99 -9.69 2.24 -3.52
N ILE A 100 -9.40 1.43 -2.52
CA ILE A 100 -9.93 1.57 -1.17
C ILE A 100 -8.77 1.97 -0.27
N SER A 101 -9.00 2.93 0.62
CA SER A 101 -8.00 3.40 1.58
C SER A 101 -8.46 3.14 3.02
N PHE A 102 -7.52 2.73 3.85
CA PHE A 102 -7.72 2.36 5.24
C PHE A 102 -6.76 3.17 6.12
N ALA A 103 -7.21 3.55 7.31
CA ALA A 103 -6.33 4.10 8.34
C ALA A 103 -6.56 3.37 9.65
N HIS A 104 -5.50 3.10 10.42
CA HIS A 104 -5.58 2.53 11.76
C HIS A 104 -4.75 3.39 12.71
N LEU A 105 -5.32 3.68 13.87
CA LEU A 105 -4.63 4.32 14.99
C LEU A 105 -4.77 3.39 16.18
N ALA A 106 -3.67 3.04 16.82
CA ALA A 106 -3.70 2.43 18.14
C ALA A 106 -2.82 3.17 19.14
N VAL A 107 -3.27 3.20 20.39
CA VAL A 107 -2.53 3.74 21.52
C VAL A 107 -2.52 2.71 22.64
N THR A 108 -1.33 2.43 23.16
CA THR A 108 -1.12 1.56 24.31
C THR A 108 -0.68 2.39 25.49
N ASP A 109 -1.50 2.47 26.53
CA ASP A 109 -1.10 3.00 27.83
C ASP A 109 -0.59 1.84 28.68
N ILE A 110 0.73 1.80 28.86
CA ILE A 110 1.43 0.71 29.54
C ILE A 110 1.09 0.70 31.03
N ARG A 111 0.96 1.89 31.64
CA ARG A 111 0.71 2.02 33.08
C ARG A 111 -0.70 1.57 33.44
N SER A 112 -1.70 1.98 32.67
CA SER A 112 -3.08 1.54 32.88
C SER A 112 -3.41 0.18 32.25
N ARG A 113 -2.46 -0.42 31.52
CA ARG A 113 -2.61 -1.70 30.81
C ARG A 113 -3.78 -1.69 29.83
N ARG A 114 -3.93 -0.59 29.10
CA ARG A 114 -5.00 -0.41 28.11
C ARG A 114 -4.43 -0.35 26.71
N PHE A 115 -5.06 -1.10 25.81
CA PHE A 115 -4.87 -1.02 24.37
C PHE A 115 -6.16 -0.49 23.76
N LEU A 116 -6.05 0.58 22.99
CA LEU A 116 -7.17 1.26 22.34
C LEU A 116 -6.83 1.42 20.87
N PHE A 117 -7.83 1.25 20.00
CA PHE A 117 -7.65 1.42 18.57
C PHE A 117 -8.89 2.03 17.91
N SER A 118 -8.69 2.61 16.74
CA SER A 118 -9.73 3.13 15.87
C SER A 118 -9.32 2.94 14.42
N GLU A 119 -10.30 2.88 13.52
CA GLU A 119 -10.09 2.62 12.10
C GLU A 119 -10.96 3.51 11.23
N LYS A 120 -10.45 3.83 10.03
CA LYS A 120 -11.21 4.51 8.98
C LYS A 120 -11.11 3.74 7.68
N LEU A 121 -12.23 3.64 6.99
CA LEU A 121 -12.34 3.05 5.66
C LEU A 121 -12.99 4.07 4.72
N SER A 122 -12.33 4.38 3.61
CA SER A 122 -12.90 5.25 2.60
C SER A 122 -12.57 4.78 1.18
N ARG A 123 -13.53 5.02 0.29
CA ARG A 123 -13.38 4.85 -1.16
C ARG A 123 -12.93 6.12 -1.87
N GLY A 124 -12.64 7.19 -1.12
CA GLY A 124 -12.16 8.48 -1.63
C GLY A 124 -13.20 9.35 -2.32
N ALA A 125 -14.48 8.95 -2.31
CA ALA A 125 -15.53 9.74 -2.94
C ALA A 125 -15.60 11.14 -2.34
N LEU A 126 -15.90 12.14 -3.19
CA LEU A 126 -16.09 13.53 -2.77
C LEU A 126 -14.88 14.16 -2.02
N GLY A 127 -13.66 13.66 -2.25
CA GLY A 127 -12.43 14.23 -1.66
C GLY A 127 -12.12 13.76 -0.23
N GLU A 128 -12.78 12.69 0.22
CA GLU A 128 -12.50 12.06 1.52
C GLU A 128 -11.07 11.55 1.65
N VAL A 129 -10.44 11.17 0.53
CA VAL A 129 -9.06 10.66 0.50
C VAL A 129 -8.23 11.54 -0.40
N GLU A 130 -7.04 11.90 0.08
CA GLU A 130 -6.04 12.63 -0.69
C GLU A 130 -4.68 12.02 -0.40
N ILE A 131 -4.08 11.43 -1.44
CA ILE A 131 -2.74 10.84 -1.36
C ILE A 131 -1.93 11.44 -2.50
N SER A 132 -0.97 12.30 -2.16
CA SER A 132 -0.14 12.98 -3.16
C SER A 132 0.80 12.00 -3.87
N GLN A 133 1.08 12.24 -5.15
CA GLN A 133 2.12 11.53 -5.91
C GLN A 133 3.46 12.31 -5.94
N LYS A 134 3.52 13.48 -5.30
CA LYS A 134 4.67 14.40 -5.39
C LYS A 134 5.57 14.37 -4.16
N ASP A 135 5.01 14.07 -3.00
CA ASP A 135 5.69 13.99 -1.70
C ASP A 135 4.77 13.26 -0.70
N MET A 136 5.24 13.04 0.53
CA MET A 136 4.43 12.48 1.62
C MET A 136 3.34 13.46 2.03
N GLN A 137 2.14 13.21 1.53
CA GLN A 137 0.93 13.87 1.99
C GLN A 137 -0.21 12.87 1.82
N VAL A 138 -0.68 12.37 2.95
CA VAL A 138 -1.74 11.37 3.06
C VAL A 138 -2.82 11.95 3.96
N ARG A 139 -4.05 11.92 3.48
CA ARG A 139 -5.23 12.30 4.26
C ARG A 139 -6.36 11.31 3.98
N ILE A 140 -6.96 10.79 5.05
CA ILE A 140 -8.20 10.00 5.01
C ILE A 140 -9.16 10.63 6.02
N ALA A 141 -10.24 11.22 5.51
CA ALA A 141 -11.09 12.14 6.24
C ALA A 141 -10.26 13.29 6.86
N ASP A 142 -10.21 13.34 8.18
CA ASP A 142 -9.48 14.28 9.05
C ASP A 142 -8.14 13.73 9.55
N TRP A 143 -7.80 12.47 9.29
CA TRP A 143 -6.51 11.90 9.69
C TRP A 143 -5.45 12.19 8.64
N THR A 144 -4.27 12.63 9.07
CA THR A 144 -3.23 13.17 8.19
C THR A 144 -1.83 12.66 8.54
N LEU A 145 -1.00 12.52 7.51
CA LEU A 145 0.45 12.39 7.58
C LEU A 145 1.07 13.28 6.48
N GLN A 146 2.00 14.14 6.86
CA GLN A 146 2.66 15.05 5.92
C GLN A 146 4.15 15.19 6.24
N ARG A 147 5.00 15.16 5.21
CA ARG A 147 6.41 15.57 5.32
C ARG A 147 6.54 17.07 5.07
N LYS A 148 7.27 17.76 5.92
CA LYS A 148 7.65 19.17 5.77
C LYS A 148 8.95 19.29 4.96
N ALA A 149 9.28 20.50 4.51
CA ALA A 149 10.47 20.74 3.69
C ALA A 149 11.78 20.31 4.37
N ASP A 150 11.86 20.43 5.70
CA ASP A 150 12.97 20.00 6.56
C ASP A 150 13.00 18.48 6.84
N SER A 151 12.12 17.69 6.20
CA SER A 151 11.92 16.25 6.39
C SER A 151 11.22 15.84 7.69
N THR A 152 10.75 16.79 8.49
CA THR A 152 9.91 16.49 9.66
C THR A 152 8.57 15.89 9.21
N LEU A 153 8.15 14.80 9.83
CA LEU A 153 6.84 14.18 9.61
C LEU A 153 5.85 14.71 10.64
N THR A 154 4.78 15.35 10.19
CA THR A 154 3.66 15.77 11.05
C THR A 154 2.48 14.84 10.83
N MET A 155 1.88 14.35 11.91
CA MET A 155 0.75 13.43 11.86
C MET A 155 -0.34 13.84 12.86
N SER A 156 -1.59 13.74 12.45
CA SER A 156 -2.75 13.99 13.29
C SER A 156 -3.83 12.96 13.02
N ALA A 157 -4.34 12.34 14.07
CA ALA A 157 -5.42 11.36 13.99
C ALA A 157 -6.17 11.34 15.32
N SER A 158 -7.50 11.36 15.30
CA SER A 158 -8.30 11.27 16.52
C SER A 158 -9.61 10.54 16.29
N ASP A 159 -10.09 9.88 17.33
CA ASP A 159 -11.40 9.28 17.43
C ASP A 159 -11.99 9.54 18.82
N PRO A 160 -12.85 10.57 18.96
CA PRO A 160 -13.51 10.88 20.22
C PRO A 160 -14.37 9.75 20.77
N THR A 161 -14.92 8.87 19.93
CA THR A 161 -15.75 7.75 20.37
C THR A 161 -14.91 6.70 21.08
N SER A 162 -13.73 6.40 20.55
CA SER A 162 -12.74 5.52 21.20
C SER A 162 -11.91 6.23 22.28
N GLY A 163 -12.04 7.57 22.36
CA GLY A 163 -11.32 8.41 23.33
C GLY A 163 -9.82 8.44 23.10
N ILE A 164 -9.36 8.32 21.84
CA ILE A 164 -7.94 8.34 21.50
C ILE A 164 -7.61 9.41 20.46
N GLY A 165 -6.40 9.94 20.53
CA GLY A 165 -5.88 10.80 19.47
C GLY A 165 -4.38 11.05 19.59
N ILE A 166 -3.79 11.51 18.50
CA ILE A 166 -2.40 11.92 18.42
C ILE A 166 -2.28 13.20 17.58
N ASP A 167 -1.36 14.07 17.98
CA ASP A 167 -0.85 15.19 17.20
C ASP A 167 0.65 15.24 17.44
N LEU A 168 1.43 14.69 16.50
CA LEU A 168 2.85 14.42 16.69
C LEU A 168 3.68 14.99 15.53
N SER A 169 4.87 15.43 15.89
CA SER A 169 5.94 15.82 14.97
C SER A 169 7.13 14.89 15.19
N ALA A 170 7.64 14.30 14.11
CA ALA A 170 8.69 13.29 14.13
C ALA A 170 9.82 13.65 13.15
N THR A 171 10.98 14.05 13.67
CA THR A 171 12.11 14.53 12.87
C THR A 171 13.16 13.43 12.70
N PRO A 172 13.59 13.09 11.46
CA PRO A 172 14.64 12.11 11.24
C PRO A 172 15.97 12.48 11.90
N LEU A 173 16.49 11.59 12.74
CA LEU A 173 17.84 11.68 13.32
C LEU A 173 18.88 10.89 12.51
N LYS A 174 18.43 10.16 11.49
CA LYS A 174 19.24 9.33 10.61
C LYS A 174 18.77 9.48 9.16
N PRO A 175 19.66 9.28 8.19
CA PRO A 175 19.26 9.15 6.79
C PRO A 175 18.23 8.02 6.60
N LEU A 176 17.41 8.16 5.55
CA LEU A 176 16.50 7.09 5.13
C LEU A 176 17.28 5.79 4.83
N THR A 177 16.65 4.66 5.11
CA THR A 177 17.25 3.34 4.91
C THR A 177 16.46 2.58 3.85
N LEU A 178 17.09 2.25 2.73
CA LEU A 178 16.51 1.34 1.74
C LEU A 178 16.61 -0.10 2.24
N GLN A 179 15.48 -0.81 2.28
CA GLN A 179 15.43 -2.18 2.78
C GLN A 179 15.84 -3.20 1.71
N GLY A 180 16.26 -4.39 2.13
CA GLY A 180 16.64 -5.47 1.21
C GLY A 180 17.77 -5.07 0.25
N GLU A 181 17.65 -5.46 -1.01
CA GLU A 181 18.62 -5.12 -2.04
C GLU A 181 18.26 -3.78 -2.70
N LYS A 182 18.83 -2.68 -2.20
CA LYS A 182 18.60 -1.31 -2.73
C LYS A 182 17.10 -0.94 -2.79
N GLY A 183 16.34 -1.35 -1.78
CA GLY A 183 14.91 -1.11 -1.67
C GLY A 183 14.06 -2.28 -2.17
N LEU A 184 14.62 -3.28 -2.84
CA LEU A 184 13.89 -4.51 -3.21
C LEU A 184 13.89 -5.49 -2.03
N SER A 185 12.75 -5.58 -1.34
CA SER A 185 12.54 -6.49 -0.21
C SER A 185 11.78 -7.73 -0.65
N ARG A 186 12.50 -8.84 -0.90
CA ARG A 186 11.89 -10.13 -1.26
C ARG A 186 11.14 -10.72 -0.07
N LYS A 187 9.89 -11.13 -0.29
CA LYS A 187 9.01 -11.73 0.74
C LYS A 187 8.87 -13.25 0.57
N SER A 188 9.21 -13.79 -0.60
CA SER A 188 9.31 -15.23 -0.83
C SER A 188 10.30 -15.57 -1.95
N ALA A 189 10.44 -16.88 -2.25
CA ALA A 189 11.26 -17.36 -3.35
C ALA A 189 10.66 -17.02 -4.73
N THR A 190 9.33 -16.84 -4.82
CA THR A 190 8.61 -16.57 -6.07
C THR A 190 9.02 -15.22 -6.68
N PRO A 191 9.42 -15.17 -7.96
CA PRO A 191 9.72 -13.91 -8.63
C PRO A 191 8.54 -12.93 -8.58
N GLY A 192 8.82 -11.68 -8.20
CA GLY A 192 7.81 -10.63 -8.05
C GLY A 192 7.04 -10.66 -6.73
N ASN A 193 7.24 -11.65 -5.86
CA ASN A 193 6.77 -11.60 -4.46
C ASN A 193 7.79 -10.83 -3.62
N ALA A 194 7.81 -9.54 -3.86
CA ALA A 194 8.71 -8.58 -3.27
C ALA A 194 8.04 -7.21 -3.23
N SER A 195 8.61 -6.32 -2.45
CA SER A 195 8.15 -4.94 -2.38
C SER A 195 9.29 -3.96 -2.55
N HIS A 196 8.94 -2.75 -2.95
CA HIS A 196 9.83 -1.61 -2.83
C HIS A 196 9.63 -0.99 -1.45
N TYR A 197 10.71 -0.84 -0.69
CA TYR A 197 10.61 -0.56 0.74
C TYR A 197 11.78 0.30 1.24
N TYR A 198 11.46 1.39 1.94
CA TYR A 198 12.41 2.12 2.78
C TYR A 198 11.79 2.51 4.13
N SER A 199 12.66 2.92 5.05
CA SER A 199 12.28 3.33 6.40
C SER A 199 13.01 4.60 6.86
N PHE A 200 12.38 5.36 7.75
CA PHE A 200 13.09 6.24 8.69
C PHE A 200 13.20 5.51 10.04
N THR A 201 14.42 5.09 10.37
CA THR A 201 14.65 4.12 11.45
C THR A 201 14.87 4.74 12.84
N ARG A 202 14.94 6.08 12.90
CA ARG A 202 15.07 6.83 14.14
C ARG A 202 14.53 8.25 13.96
N LEU A 203 13.28 8.45 14.36
CA LEU A 203 12.62 9.74 14.38
C LEU A 203 12.57 10.26 15.81
N GLN A 204 13.07 11.46 16.07
CA GLN A 204 12.80 12.17 17.33
C GLN A 204 11.37 12.66 17.30
N THR A 205 10.53 12.16 18.20
CA THR A 205 9.10 12.45 18.21
C THR A 205 8.72 13.29 19.41
N THR A 206 7.89 14.30 19.18
CA THR A 206 7.31 15.17 20.22
C THR A 206 5.88 15.52 19.84
N GLY A 207 5.02 15.78 20.81
CA GLY A 207 3.68 16.28 20.54
C GLY A 207 2.72 15.94 21.68
N GLN A 208 1.50 15.56 21.32
CA GLN A 208 0.43 15.26 22.27
C GLN A 208 -0.25 13.93 21.94
N LEU A 209 -0.48 13.12 22.97
CA LEU A 209 -1.49 12.06 22.96
C LEU A 209 -2.78 12.61 23.55
N GLU A 210 -3.91 12.12 23.08
CA GLU A 210 -5.22 12.32 23.69
C GLU A 210 -5.75 10.98 24.19
N LEU A 211 -6.09 10.90 25.47
CA LEU A 211 -6.71 9.73 26.10
C LEU A 211 -7.91 10.17 26.93
N ASN A 212 -9.10 9.68 26.57
CA ASN A 212 -10.38 10.03 27.19
C ASN A 212 -10.59 11.55 27.32
N GLY A 213 -10.26 12.32 26.28
CA GLY A 213 -10.36 13.79 26.25
C GLY A 213 -9.25 14.53 27.01
N LYS A 214 -8.32 13.83 27.65
CA LYS A 214 -7.13 14.43 28.27
C LYS A 214 -5.98 14.48 27.27
N LYS A 215 -5.45 15.67 27.04
CA LYS A 215 -4.22 15.88 26.27
C LYS A 215 -2.99 15.70 27.16
N ILE A 216 -2.04 14.92 26.69
CA ILE A 216 -0.84 14.50 27.41
C ILE A 216 0.36 14.86 26.54
N PRO A 217 1.19 15.83 26.94
CA PRO A 217 2.45 16.12 26.26
C PRO A 217 3.38 14.91 26.33
N VAL A 218 3.98 14.57 25.20
CA VAL A 218 4.83 13.39 25.08
C VAL A 218 6.06 13.65 24.22
N GLN A 219 7.10 12.88 24.47
CA GLN A 219 8.30 12.81 23.65
C GLN A 219 8.82 11.37 23.59
N GLY A 220 9.58 11.04 22.55
CA GLY A 220 10.19 9.72 22.44
C GLY A 220 10.76 9.48 21.05
N LEU A 221 10.71 8.22 20.62
CA LEU A 221 11.22 7.80 19.33
C LEU A 221 10.15 7.08 18.53
N SER A 222 10.15 7.37 17.22
CA SER A 222 9.32 6.65 16.26
C SER A 222 10.15 6.02 15.15
N TRP A 223 9.53 5.05 14.50
CA TRP A 223 9.95 4.40 13.28
C TRP A 223 8.88 4.63 12.22
N PHE A 224 9.29 4.87 10.97
CA PHE A 224 8.40 4.97 9.83
C PHE A 224 8.82 4.00 8.73
N ASP A 225 7.83 3.34 8.14
CA ASP A 225 7.94 2.43 7.01
C ASP A 225 7.06 2.91 5.85
N HIS A 226 7.61 2.87 4.63
CA HIS A 226 6.86 3.06 3.40
C HIS A 226 7.17 1.94 2.42
N GLU A 227 6.15 1.17 2.05
CA GLU A 227 6.28 0.02 1.19
C GLU A 227 5.17 -0.02 0.13
N PHE A 228 5.52 -0.40 -1.10
CA PHE A 228 4.57 -0.57 -2.19
C PHE A 228 4.89 -1.81 -3.03
N SER A 229 3.86 -2.55 -3.44
CA SER A 229 4.02 -3.80 -4.20
C SER A 229 2.75 -4.31 -4.88
N THR A 230 2.95 -5.33 -5.72
CA THR A 230 1.92 -6.26 -6.21
C THR A 230 2.48 -7.67 -6.07
N SER A 231 2.25 -8.27 -4.89
CA SER A 231 2.86 -9.54 -4.45
C SER A 231 1.84 -10.66 -4.30
#